data_AF-A0A954HEF8-F1
#
_entry.id   AF-A0A954HEF8-F1
#
_cell.length_a   1.000
_cell.length_b   1.000
_cell.length_c   1.000
_cell.angle_alpha   90.00
_cell.angle_beta   90.00
_cell.angle_gamma   90.00
#
_symmetry.space_group_name_H-M   'P 1'
#
loop_
_entity.id
_entity.type
_entity.pdbx_description
1 polymer ?
#
loop_
_entity_poly.entity_id
_entity_poly.type
_entity_poly.pdbx_seq_one_letter_code
_entity_poly.pdbx_strand_id
1 'polypeptide(L)' 'KPLTVIANGGLDANWLTEFGFPTVTLGAGQMNPHTVREQLHIPSFLTACQVGLTLATGKEKE' A
#
# COMPACT_ATOMS: atom_id res chain seq x y z
N LYS A 1 9.56 10.27 1.17
CA LYS A 1 8.28 10.96 0.85
C LYS A 1 7.43 9.99 0.02
N PRO A 2 6.12 9.84 0.28
CA PRO A 2 5.27 8.96 -0.54
C PRO A 2 5.17 9.50 -1.98
N LEU A 3 5.10 8.59 -2.95
CA LEU A 3 4.86 8.88 -4.36
C LEU A 3 3.43 8.46 -4.71
N THR A 4 2.66 9.39 -5.26
CA THR A 4 1.32 9.09 -5.79
C THR A 4 1.45 8.51 -7.19
N VAL A 5 0.90 7.31 -7.40
CA VAL A 5 0.94 6.59 -8.67
C VAL A 5 -0.44 6.05 -9.02
N ILE A 6 -0.70 5.85 -10.31
CA ILE A 6 -1.85 5.10 -10.80
C ILE A 6 -1.41 3.65 -10.99
N ALA A 7 -1.98 2.72 -10.23
CA ALA A 7 -1.57 1.31 -10.25
C ALA A 7 -2.02 0.54 -11.52
N ASN A 8 -2.98 1.08 -12.29
CA ASN A 8 -3.57 0.44 -13.47
C ASN A 8 -4.05 -1.00 -13.20
N GLY A 9 -4.62 -1.24 -12.01
CA GLY A 9 -5.17 -2.52 -11.58
C GLY A 9 -6.48 -2.34 -10.81
N GLY A 10 -7.23 -3.43 -10.63
CA GLY A 10 -8.41 -3.45 -9.77
C GLY A 10 -7.99 -3.42 -8.30
N LEU A 11 -8.42 -2.40 -7.57
CA LEU A 11 -8.13 -2.20 -6.15
C LEU A 11 -9.42 -1.90 -5.40
N ASP A 12 -9.56 -2.45 -4.20
CA ASP A 12 -10.75 -2.23 -3.34
C ASP A 12 -10.97 -0.75 -3.03
N ALA A 13 -9.90 0.06 -3.01
CA ALA A 13 -9.97 1.49 -2.84
C ALA A 13 -10.86 2.18 -3.89
N ASN A 14 -10.93 1.66 -5.12
CA ASN A 14 -11.80 2.21 -6.16
C ASN A 14 -13.26 2.07 -5.74
N TRP A 15 -13.65 0.86 -5.30
CA TRP A 15 -15.02 0.57 -4.90
C TRP A 15 -15.40 1.32 -3.62
N LEU A 16 -14.53 1.36 -2.62
CA LEU A 16 -14.78 2.11 -1.39
C LEU A 16 -14.92 3.61 -1.65
N THR A 17 -14.11 4.16 -2.55
CA THR A 17 -14.19 5.57 -2.94
C THR A 17 -15.50 5.89 -3.65
N GLU A 18 -15.95 5.04 -4.57
CA GLU A 18 -17.24 5.20 -5.26
C GLU A 18 -18.42 5.30 -4.27
N PHE A 19 -18.34 4.60 -3.14
CA PHE A 19 -19.35 4.64 -2.08
C PHE A 19 -19.13 5.74 -1.02
N GLY A 20 -18.24 6.69 -1.30
CA GLY A 20 -18.03 7.88 -0.47
C GLY A 20 -17.03 7.73 0.68
N PHE A 21 -16.28 6.62 0.75
CA PHE A 21 -15.23 6.45 1.74
C PHE A 21 -13.87 6.95 1.19
N PRO A 22 -13.26 7.99 1.78
CA PRO A 22 -11.96 8.48 1.33
C PRO A 22 -10.89 7.40 1.57
N THR A 23 -10.47 6.73 0.50
CA THR A 23 -9.63 5.52 0.59
C THR A 23 -8.40 5.64 -0.31
N VAL A 24 -7.26 5.15 0.16
CA VAL A 24 -6.01 5.04 -0.61
C VAL A 24 -5.47 3.62 -0.53
N THR A 25 -4.77 3.19 -1.58
CA THR A 25 -3.98 1.95 -1.56
C THR A 25 -2.52 2.28 -1.29
N LEU A 26 -1.90 1.55 -0.35
CA LEU A 26 -0.48 1.67 -0.01
C LEU A 26 0.28 0.47 -0.55
N GLY A 27 1.46 0.70 -1.13
CA GLY A 27 2.32 -0.38 -1.61
C GLY A 27 2.95 -1.18 -0.47
N ALA A 28 3.08 -2.50 -0.66
CA ALA A 28 3.66 -3.43 0.30
C ALA A 28 4.96 -4.10 -0.19
N GLY A 29 5.60 -3.57 -1.24
CA GLY A 29 6.87 -4.09 -1.77
C GLY A 29 6.75 -5.27 -2.75
N GLN A 30 5.54 -5.63 -3.16
CA GLN A 30 5.28 -6.70 -4.13
C GLN A 30 5.83 -6.33 -5.51
N MET A 31 6.37 -7.32 -6.23
CA MET A 31 6.87 -7.17 -7.60
C MET A 31 6.38 -8.34 -8.46
N ASN A 32 5.93 -8.04 -9.68
CA ASN A 32 5.39 -9.02 -10.64
C ASN A 32 4.32 -9.97 -10.04
N PRO A 33 3.28 -9.45 -9.36
CA PRO A 33 2.26 -10.29 -8.74
C PRO A 33 1.56 -11.16 -9.79
N HIS A 34 1.20 -12.39 -9.41
CA HIS A 34 0.56 -13.38 -10.29
C HIS A 34 1.45 -13.90 -11.43
N THR A 35 2.77 -13.87 -11.26
CA THR A 35 3.73 -14.43 -12.23
C THR A 35 4.72 -15.38 -11.57
N VAL A 36 5.41 -16.21 -12.36
CA VAL A 36 6.52 -17.05 -11.85
C VAL A 36 7.73 -16.24 -11.36
N ARG A 37 7.74 -14.92 -11.59
CA ARG A 37 8.76 -13.97 -11.12
C ARG A 37 8.26 -13.12 -9.95
N GLU A 38 7.19 -13.55 -9.28
CA GLU A 38 6.66 -12.88 -8.12
C GLU A 38 7.70 -12.84 -7.00
N GLN A 39 7.94 -11.64 -6.48
CA GLN A 39 8.98 -11.36 -5.49
C GLN A 39 8.50 -10.28 -4.53
N LEU A 40 9.13 -10.24 -3.35
CA LEU A 40 8.89 -9.23 -2.33
C LEU A 40 10.19 -8.47 -2.03
N HIS A 41 10.16 -7.16 -2.17
CA HIS A 41 11.26 -6.30 -1.73
C HIS A 41 11.18 -6.07 -0.23
N ILE A 42 11.99 -6.80 0.54
CA ILE A 42 11.92 -6.84 2.01
C ILE A 42 12.00 -5.45 2.67
N PRO A 43 12.93 -4.55 2.30
CA PRO A 43 12.97 -3.21 2.90
C PRO A 43 11.68 -2.40 2.68
N SER A 44 11.08 -2.48 1.50
CA SER A 44 9.80 -1.82 1.21
C SER A 44 8.65 -2.42 2.01
N PHE A 45 8.62 -3.75 2.17
CA PHE A 45 7.61 -4.42 2.97
C PHE A 45 7.68 -3.99 4.45
N LEU A 46 8.87 -3.99 5.05
CA LEU A 46 9.05 -3.56 6.43
C LEU A 46 8.70 -2.07 6.63
N THR A 47 9.02 -1.24 5.65
CA THR A 47 8.61 0.17 5.63
C THR A 47 7.09 0.29 5.59
N ALA A 48 6.40 -0.50 4.76
CA ALA A 48 4.94 -0.52 4.68
C ALA A 48 4.30 -0.96 6.01
N CYS A 49 4.85 -1.99 6.67
CA CYS A 49 4.40 -2.40 8.00
C CYS A 49 4.52 -1.27 9.02
N GLN A 50 5.63 -0.54 9.02
CA GLN A 50 5.81 0.62 9.90
C GLN A 50 4.79 1.72 9.60
N VAL A 51 4.58 2.06 8.32
CA VAL A 51 3.59 3.07 7.91
C VAL A 51 2.18 2.65 8.35
N GLY A 52 1.80 1.39 8.13
CA GLY A 52 0.51 0.86 8.55
C GLY A 52 0.29 0.97 10.06
N LEU A 53 1.31 0.64 10.85
CA LEU A 53 1.24 0.77 12.31
C LEU A 53 1.13 2.23 12.76
N THR A 54 1.92 3.13 12.18
CA THR A 54 1.85 4.58 12.46
C THR A 54 0.47 5.13 12.16
N LEU A 55 -0.12 4.80 11.00
CA LEU A 55 -1.46 5.25 10.63
C LEU A 55 -2.55 4.68 11.55
N ALA A 56 -2.46 3.39 11.89
CA ALA A 56 -3.44 2.74 12.76
C ALA A 56 -3.42 3.27 14.20
N THR A 57 -2.25 3.70 14.69
CA THR A 57 -2.07 4.18 16.07
C THR A 57 -2.09 5.70 16.20
N GLY A 58 -1.94 6.45 15.11
CA GLY A 58 -1.78 7.90 15.11
C GLY A 58 -0.50 8.38 15.81
N LYS A 59 0.50 7.50 15.97
CA LYS A 59 1.76 7.80 16.66
C LYS A 59 2.93 7.75 15.69
N GLU A 60 3.66 8.85 15.59
CA GLU A 60 4.98 8.86 14.94
C GLU A 60 5.98 8.10 15.84
N LYS A 61 6.99 7.45 15.25
CA LYS A 61 8.11 6.93 16.04
C LYS A 61 8.86 8.14 16.62
N GLU A 62 9.10 8.12 17.93
CA GLU A 62 10.05 9.03 18.59
C GLU A 62 11.44 8.94 17.97
#